data_AF-A0AAV9CKS1-F1
#
_entry.id   AF-A0AAV9CKS1-F1
#
_cell.length_a   1.000
_cell.length_b   1.000
_cell.length_c   1.000
_cell.angle_alpha   90.00
_cell.angle_beta   90.00
_cell.angle_gamma   90.00
#
_symmetry.space_group_name_H-M   'P 1'
#
loop_
_entity.id
_entity.type
_entity.pdbx_description
1 polymer ?
#
loop_
_entity_poly.entity_id
_entity_poly.type
_entity_poly.pdbx_seq_one_letter_code
_entity_poly.pdbx_strand_id
1 'polypeptide(L)'
;MSSNGGNQDSTCGITLQTVRDSLIRQEDTIVFSLIERSRFPLNQPAYNASVASGSLAESVIREIEAVYAKAGRYENPEELPFFPEGLPPPASSPPKNETFLHPAGISININKDIWSLYFEKLLPLFVVGGDDGNYVPTAQNDLTSLQALSRRIHYGKFVAEVKYKDAPEDYEPAIRAQDRNALMKLLTFESVEEMVKKRVEKKAMVFGQNITLGSGDGNKTNYKIDPSVVSRIYEDWVIPLTKDVQVEYLLRRLE
;
A
#
# COMPACT_ATOMS: atom_id res chain seq x y z
N MET A 1 12.83 -52.69 -7.29
CA MET A 1 13.05 -51.77 -8.42
C MET A 1 11.96 -50.70 -8.32
N SER A 2 12.07 -49.74 -7.41
CA SER A 2 12.82 -48.47 -7.55
C SER A 2 12.53 -47.73 -8.86
N SER A 3 11.75 -46.66 -8.76
CA SER A 3 11.95 -45.31 -9.34
C SER A 3 10.59 -44.60 -9.26
N ASN A 4 10.31 -43.81 -8.22
CA ASN A 4 10.78 -42.45 -7.97
C ASN A 4 10.41 -41.49 -9.12
N GLY A 5 9.38 -40.69 -8.88
CA GLY A 5 8.86 -39.68 -9.80
C GLY A 5 8.30 -38.51 -8.99
N GLY A 6 9.22 -37.76 -8.38
CA GLY A 6 9.10 -36.42 -7.81
C GLY A 6 7.72 -35.94 -7.36
N ASN A 7 7.48 -36.00 -6.05
CA ASN A 7 6.68 -34.97 -5.40
C ASN A 7 7.41 -33.64 -5.64
N GLN A 8 6.95 -32.86 -6.62
CA GLN A 8 7.25 -31.44 -6.64
C GLN A 8 6.55 -30.84 -5.42
N ASP A 9 7.32 -30.63 -4.35
CA ASP A 9 6.99 -29.65 -3.32
C ASP A 9 6.78 -28.31 -4.02
N SER A 10 5.53 -28.06 -4.37
CA SER A 10 5.05 -26.82 -4.96
C SER A 10 4.69 -25.86 -3.82
N THR A 11 5.63 -25.65 -2.91
CA THR A 11 5.65 -24.42 -2.15
C THR A 11 6.16 -23.35 -3.12
N CYS A 12 5.23 -22.70 -3.82
CA CYS A 12 5.48 -21.43 -4.49
C CYS A 12 5.80 -20.41 -3.38
N GLY A 13 7.02 -20.51 -2.83
CA GLY A 13 7.42 -19.85 -1.60
C GLY A 13 7.59 -18.35 -1.83
N ILE A 14 7.19 -17.56 -0.84
CA ILE A 14 7.50 -16.13 -0.81
C ILE A 14 9.02 -15.98 -0.69
N THR A 15 9.65 -15.47 -1.75
CA THR A 15 11.09 -15.21 -1.86
C THR A 15 11.35 -13.71 -2.02
N LEU A 16 12.63 -13.31 -1.96
CA LEU A 16 13.02 -11.92 -2.20
C LEU A 16 12.60 -11.43 -3.59
N GLN A 17 12.70 -12.31 -4.59
CA GLN A 17 12.32 -12.00 -5.96
C GLN A 17 10.79 -11.82 -6.09
N THR A 18 9.99 -12.74 -5.56
CA THR A 18 8.52 -12.61 -5.63
C THR A 18 8.01 -11.41 -4.85
N VAL A 19 8.63 -11.08 -3.71
CA VAL A 19 8.33 -9.85 -2.96
C VAL A 19 8.68 -8.63 -3.80
N ARG A 20 9.85 -8.58 -4.44
CA ARG A 20 10.25 -7.49 -5.32
C ARG A 20 9.26 -7.29 -6.48
N ASP A 21 8.84 -8.37 -7.11
CA ASP A 21 7.89 -8.32 -8.22
C ASP A 21 6.50 -7.83 -7.78
N SER A 22 6.05 -8.28 -6.61
CA SER A 22 4.81 -7.77 -5.97
C SER A 22 4.89 -6.27 -5.68
N LEU A 23 6.00 -5.79 -5.12
CA LEU A 23 6.21 -4.37 -4.86
C LEU A 23 6.18 -3.53 -6.16
N ILE A 24 6.82 -4.01 -7.23
CA ILE A 24 6.81 -3.35 -8.54
C ILE A 24 5.39 -3.29 -9.10
N ARG A 25 4.59 -4.36 -8.92
CA ARG A 25 3.20 -4.37 -9.37
C ARG A 25 2.32 -3.40 -8.56
N GLN A 26 2.52 -3.34 -7.25
CA GLN A 26 1.79 -2.42 -6.36
C GLN A 26 2.10 -0.96 -6.65
N GLU A 27 3.30 -0.63 -7.15
CA GLU A 27 3.59 0.70 -7.69
C GLU A 27 2.65 1.10 -8.83
N ASP A 28 2.37 0.18 -9.75
CA ASP A 28 1.44 0.47 -10.85
C ASP A 28 0.05 0.80 -10.31
N THR A 29 -0.43 -0.01 -9.36
CA THR A 29 -1.74 0.17 -8.73
C THR A 29 -1.85 1.54 -8.05
N ILE A 30 -0.82 1.98 -7.32
CA ILE A 30 -0.80 3.30 -6.69
C ILE A 30 -0.81 4.41 -7.75
N VAL A 31 0.04 4.30 -8.78
CA VAL A 31 0.07 5.32 -9.85
C VAL A 31 -1.30 5.44 -10.52
N PHE A 32 -1.93 4.31 -10.87
CA PHE A 32 -3.26 4.31 -11.49
C PHE A 32 -4.34 4.86 -10.55
N SER A 33 -4.34 4.48 -9.27
CA SER A 33 -5.37 4.96 -8.33
C SER A 33 -5.28 6.48 -8.12
N LEU A 34 -4.07 7.04 -8.05
CA LEU A 34 -3.87 8.49 -7.95
C LEU A 34 -4.34 9.22 -9.23
N ILE A 35 -4.07 8.68 -10.41
CA ILE A 35 -4.56 9.22 -11.70
C ILE A 35 -6.09 9.18 -11.75
N GLU A 36 -6.72 8.09 -11.32
CA GLU A 36 -8.18 7.99 -11.35
C GLU A 36 -8.83 8.93 -10.32
N ARG A 37 -8.22 9.09 -9.13
CA ARG A 37 -8.69 10.07 -8.15
C ARG A 37 -8.51 11.52 -8.62
N SER A 38 -7.48 11.85 -9.38
CA SER A 38 -7.24 13.21 -9.88
C SER A 38 -8.29 13.69 -10.91
N ARG A 39 -9.15 12.79 -11.39
CA ARG A 39 -10.29 13.11 -12.27
C ARG A 39 -11.36 13.95 -11.57
N PHE A 40 -11.44 13.86 -10.24
CA PHE A 40 -12.37 14.63 -9.42
C PHE A 40 -11.62 15.75 -8.71
N PRO A 41 -12.24 16.93 -8.50
CA PRO A 41 -11.64 17.98 -7.69
C PRO A 41 -11.58 17.56 -6.20
N LEU A 42 -11.14 18.47 -5.34
CA LEU A 42 -11.02 18.21 -3.92
C LEU A 42 -12.33 17.73 -3.31
N ASN A 43 -13.48 18.26 -3.73
CA ASN A 43 -14.79 17.83 -3.24
C ASN A 43 -14.89 17.87 -1.71
N GLN A 44 -14.42 18.97 -1.12
CA GLN A 44 -14.34 19.20 0.33
C GLN A 44 -15.63 18.80 1.10
N PRO A 45 -16.86 19.05 0.60
CA PRO A 45 -18.07 18.62 1.29
C PRO A 45 -18.17 17.11 1.55
N ALA A 46 -17.51 16.26 0.76
CA ALA A 46 -17.47 14.81 0.97
C ALA A 46 -16.80 14.41 2.30
N TYR A 47 -15.90 15.26 2.82
CA TYR A 47 -15.09 15.01 4.01
C TYR A 47 -15.56 15.77 5.24
N ASN A 48 -16.52 16.68 5.09
CA ASN A 48 -17.07 17.42 6.22
C ASN A 48 -17.90 16.47 7.10
N ALA A 49 -17.58 16.42 8.39
CA ALA A 49 -18.32 15.60 9.33
C ALA A 49 -19.76 16.10 9.46
N SER A 50 -20.72 15.19 9.31
CA SER A 50 -22.10 15.42 9.74
C SER A 50 -22.22 15.22 11.26
N VAL A 51 -23.15 15.92 11.89
CA VAL A 51 -23.34 15.93 13.35
C VAL A 51 -23.67 14.53 13.93
N ALA A 52 -24.04 13.54 13.10
CA ALA A 52 -24.54 12.25 13.55
C ALA A 52 -23.79 11.00 13.04
N SER A 53 -22.93 11.09 11.99
CA SER A 53 -22.46 9.86 11.31
C SER A 53 -21.07 9.97 10.65
N GLY A 54 -20.24 10.92 11.07
CA GLY A 54 -18.96 11.17 10.40
C GLY A 54 -19.15 11.82 9.02
N SER A 55 -18.12 11.77 8.18
CA SER A 55 -18.18 12.32 6.81
C SER A 55 -18.88 11.35 5.85
N LEU A 56 -19.35 11.87 4.69
CA LEU A 56 -19.91 11.00 3.64
C LEU A 56 -18.88 9.98 3.17
N ALA A 57 -17.63 10.41 2.95
CA ALA A 57 -16.55 9.53 2.53
C ALA A 57 -16.29 8.41 3.55
N GLU A 58 -16.24 8.74 4.84
CA GLU A 58 -16.09 7.75 5.91
C GLU A 58 -17.25 6.75 5.92
N SER A 59 -18.49 7.23 5.82
CA SER A 59 -19.69 6.37 5.79
C SER A 59 -19.65 5.39 4.61
N VAL A 60 -19.35 5.90 3.41
CA VAL A 60 -19.23 5.08 2.19
C VAL A 60 -18.12 4.03 2.34
N ILE A 61 -16.96 4.43 2.88
CA ILE A 61 -15.83 3.51 3.06
C ILE A 61 -16.17 2.40 4.05
N ARG A 62 -16.77 2.71 5.19
CA ARG A 62 -17.18 1.71 6.19
C ARG A 62 -18.13 0.66 5.60
N GLU A 63 -19.12 1.10 4.83
CA GLU A 63 -20.08 0.20 4.17
C GLU A 63 -19.38 -0.72 3.14
N ILE A 64 -18.46 -0.17 2.34
CA ILE A 64 -17.68 -0.97 1.37
C ILE A 64 -16.78 -1.97 2.10
N GLU A 65 -16.08 -1.56 3.16
CA GLU A 65 -15.23 -2.46 3.94
C GLU A 65 -16.05 -3.59 4.60
N ALA A 66 -17.27 -3.31 5.06
CA ALA A 66 -18.16 -4.35 5.59
C ALA A 66 -18.54 -5.39 4.53
N VAL A 67 -18.76 -4.97 3.27
CA VAL A 67 -18.97 -5.89 2.15
C VAL A 67 -17.72 -6.74 1.90
N TYR A 68 -16.54 -6.13 1.88
CA TYR A 68 -15.27 -6.86 1.70
C TYR A 68 -14.98 -7.85 2.84
N ALA A 69 -15.30 -7.47 4.08
CA ALA A 69 -15.16 -8.35 5.24
C ALA A 69 -16.05 -9.60 5.13
N LYS A 70 -17.32 -9.44 4.74
CA LYS A 70 -18.23 -10.58 4.47
C LYS A 70 -17.68 -11.51 3.38
N ALA A 71 -16.99 -10.94 2.38
CA ALA A 71 -16.35 -11.70 1.31
C ALA A 71 -15.00 -12.33 1.70
N GLY A 72 -14.53 -12.15 2.95
CA GLY A 72 -13.28 -12.72 3.44
C GLY A 72 -12.01 -11.97 3.01
N ARG A 73 -12.11 -10.72 2.55
CA ARG A 73 -10.94 -9.95 2.07
C ARG A 73 -9.85 -9.84 3.13
N TYR A 74 -10.22 -9.56 4.38
CA TYR A 74 -9.28 -9.31 5.48
C TYR A 74 -8.77 -10.60 6.16
N GLU A 75 -9.14 -11.77 5.64
CA GLU A 75 -8.47 -13.03 5.98
C GLU A 75 -7.11 -13.14 5.27
N ASN A 76 -6.90 -12.35 4.20
CA ASN A 76 -5.61 -12.23 3.55
C ASN A 76 -4.69 -11.31 4.38
N PRO A 77 -3.50 -11.77 4.82
CA PRO A 77 -2.57 -10.96 5.62
C PRO A 77 -2.02 -9.71 4.91
N GLU A 78 -2.18 -9.60 3.58
CA GLU A 78 -1.83 -8.41 2.81
C GLU A 78 -2.90 -7.30 2.86
N GLU A 79 -4.13 -7.62 3.30
CA GLU A 79 -5.28 -6.72 3.26
C GLU A 79 -5.66 -6.31 4.70
N LEU A 80 -5.63 -5.00 4.97
CA LEU A 80 -5.90 -4.45 6.30
C LEU A 80 -7.03 -3.43 6.21
N PRO A 81 -8.09 -3.55 7.03
CA PRO A 81 -9.18 -2.59 7.03
C PRO A 81 -8.75 -1.26 7.68
N PHE A 82 -9.33 -0.16 7.22
CA PHE A 82 -9.20 1.15 7.86
C PHE A 82 -10.12 1.26 9.07
N PHE A 83 -11.26 0.56 9.06
CA PHE A 83 -12.24 0.54 10.14
C PHE A 83 -12.46 -0.89 10.64
N PRO A 84 -11.49 -1.47 11.40
CA PRO A 84 -11.62 -2.82 11.93
C PRO A 84 -12.77 -2.96 12.93
N GLU A 85 -13.14 -1.88 13.63
CA GLU A 85 -14.21 -1.90 14.62
C GLU A 85 -15.58 -2.08 13.93
N GLY A 86 -16.27 -3.18 14.24
CA GLY A 86 -17.63 -3.45 13.75
C GLY A 86 -17.71 -4.15 12.39
N LEU A 87 -16.61 -4.69 11.88
CA LEU A 87 -16.66 -5.50 10.67
C LEU A 87 -17.43 -6.82 10.90
N PRO A 88 -18.33 -7.20 9.98
CA PRO A 88 -19.02 -8.48 10.03
C PRO A 88 -18.02 -9.64 9.81
N PRO A 89 -18.28 -10.83 10.39
CA PRO A 89 -17.47 -12.01 10.12
C PRO A 89 -17.58 -12.44 8.64
N PRO A 90 -16.56 -13.12 8.09
CA PRO A 90 -16.61 -13.64 6.73
C PRO A 90 -17.73 -14.68 6.58
N ALA A 91 -18.41 -14.68 5.44
CA ALA A 91 -19.53 -15.58 5.15
C ALA A 91 -19.09 -17.05 5.01
N SER A 92 -17.81 -17.29 4.72
CA SER A 92 -17.19 -18.60 4.71
C SER A 92 -15.81 -18.53 5.36
N SER A 93 -15.43 -19.58 6.09
CA SER A 93 -14.08 -19.70 6.62
C SER A 93 -13.14 -20.15 5.49
N PRO A 94 -12.11 -19.37 5.14
CA PRO A 94 -11.08 -19.86 4.23
C PRO A 94 -10.30 -21.02 4.86
N PRO A 95 -9.67 -21.89 4.05
CA PRO A 95 -8.77 -22.91 4.57
C PRO A 95 -7.64 -22.26 5.39
N LYS A 96 -7.30 -22.86 6.53
CA LYS A 96 -6.16 -22.42 7.35
C LYS A 96 -4.88 -22.63 6.55
N ASN A 97 -4.32 -21.55 6.02
CA ASN A 97 -2.99 -21.58 5.43
C ASN A 97 -1.94 -21.35 6.51
N GLU A 98 -0.81 -22.05 6.42
CA GLU A 98 0.37 -21.74 7.24
C GLU A 98 0.79 -20.29 6.96
N THR A 99 0.82 -19.46 8.00
CA THR A 99 1.15 -18.05 7.85
C THR A 99 2.65 -17.91 7.67
N PHE A 100 3.06 -17.42 6.50
CA PHE A 100 4.47 -17.12 6.22
C PHE A 100 5.07 -16.09 7.20
N LEU A 101 4.25 -15.15 7.67
CA LEU A 101 4.63 -14.12 8.62
C LEU A 101 4.59 -14.66 10.06
N HIS A 102 5.54 -14.22 10.88
CA HIS A 102 5.53 -14.42 12.32
C HIS A 102 4.25 -13.87 12.99
N PRO A 103 3.57 -14.64 13.87
CA PRO A 103 2.29 -14.25 14.47
C PRO A 103 2.31 -12.88 15.16
N ALA A 104 3.37 -12.56 15.91
CA ALA A 104 3.49 -11.30 16.64
C ALA A 104 3.53 -10.06 15.71
N GLY A 105 4.00 -10.23 14.48
CA GLY A 105 4.08 -9.17 13.47
C GLY A 105 2.83 -9.03 12.60
N ILE A 106 1.88 -9.99 12.65
CA ILE A 106 0.65 -9.95 11.84
C ILE A 106 -0.23 -8.76 12.26
N SER A 107 -0.30 -8.47 13.57
CA SER A 107 -1.17 -7.45 14.17
C SER A 107 -0.79 -6.00 13.86
N ILE A 108 0.38 -5.75 13.27
CA ILE A 108 0.84 -4.38 12.93
C ILE A 108 -0.11 -3.76 11.90
N ASN A 109 -0.80 -2.69 12.28
CA ASN A 109 -1.69 -1.94 11.39
C ASN A 109 -1.56 -0.44 11.68
N ILE A 110 -0.97 0.29 10.74
CA ILE A 110 -0.78 1.75 10.80
C ILE A 110 -1.77 2.50 9.90
N ASN A 111 -2.92 1.89 9.56
CA ASN A 111 -3.94 2.52 8.71
C ASN A 111 -4.48 3.84 9.26
N LYS A 112 -4.46 4.05 10.58
CA LYS A 112 -4.83 5.35 11.18
C LYS A 112 -3.89 6.47 10.74
N ASP A 113 -2.59 6.18 10.65
CA ASP A 113 -1.58 7.13 10.20
C ASP A 113 -1.67 7.34 8.68
N ILE A 114 -1.86 6.25 7.92
CA ILE A 114 -2.03 6.30 6.46
C ILE A 114 -3.28 7.10 6.08
N TRP A 115 -4.38 6.92 6.81
CA TRP A 115 -5.63 7.67 6.63
C TRP A 115 -5.40 9.17 6.80
N SER A 116 -4.83 9.56 7.94
CA SER A 116 -4.56 10.96 8.27
C SER A 116 -3.61 11.58 7.26
N LEU A 117 -2.51 10.87 6.93
CA LEU A 117 -1.56 11.28 5.91
C LEU A 117 -2.23 11.52 4.54
N TYR A 118 -3.10 10.61 4.10
CA TYR A 118 -3.74 10.68 2.80
C TYR A 118 -4.56 11.96 2.66
N PHE A 119 -5.49 12.21 3.59
CA PHE A 119 -6.39 13.36 3.50
C PHE A 119 -5.70 14.69 3.82
N GLU A 120 -4.76 14.71 4.77
CA GLU A 120 -4.13 15.96 5.22
C GLU A 120 -2.96 16.41 4.35
N LYS A 121 -2.22 15.46 3.76
CA LYS A 121 -0.97 15.78 3.04
C LYS A 121 -0.97 15.31 1.60
N LEU A 122 -1.44 14.11 1.29
CA LEU A 122 -1.32 13.57 -0.08
C LEU A 122 -2.36 14.16 -1.01
N LEU A 123 -3.63 14.10 -0.63
CA LEU A 123 -4.76 14.47 -1.47
C LEU A 123 -4.60 15.88 -2.07
N PRO A 124 -4.24 16.94 -1.32
CA PRO A 124 -4.07 18.29 -1.88
C PRO A 124 -2.93 18.44 -2.88
N LEU A 125 -1.98 17.49 -2.96
CA LEU A 125 -0.82 17.59 -3.85
C LEU A 125 -1.16 17.25 -5.30
N PHE A 126 -2.20 16.45 -5.54
CA PHE A 126 -2.49 15.91 -6.87
C PHE A 126 -3.94 16.12 -7.34
N VAL A 127 -4.80 16.71 -6.52
CA VAL A 127 -6.17 17.10 -6.92
C VAL A 127 -6.29 18.62 -6.98
N VAL A 128 -7.09 19.11 -7.92
CA VAL A 128 -7.39 20.53 -8.04
C VAL A 128 -8.43 20.96 -7.00
N GLY A 129 -8.34 22.20 -6.51
CA GLY A 129 -9.40 22.78 -5.70
C GLY A 129 -10.70 22.92 -6.49
N GLY A 130 -11.83 22.64 -5.85
CA GLY A 130 -13.15 22.74 -6.47
C GLY A 130 -14.15 21.73 -5.93
N ASP A 131 -15.34 21.78 -6.49
CA ASP A 131 -16.46 20.92 -6.17
C ASP A 131 -17.27 20.63 -7.45
N ASP A 132 -17.42 19.36 -7.79
CA ASP A 132 -18.19 18.91 -8.94
C ASP A 132 -19.44 18.09 -8.56
N GLY A 133 -19.73 17.96 -7.25
CA GLY A 133 -20.85 17.19 -6.72
C GLY A 133 -20.68 15.66 -6.77
N ASN A 134 -19.61 15.13 -7.35
CA ASN A 134 -19.40 13.68 -7.52
C ASN A 134 -18.80 13.02 -6.27
N TYR A 135 -19.46 13.17 -5.12
CA TYR A 135 -18.89 12.78 -3.84
C TYR A 135 -18.74 11.26 -3.63
N VAL A 136 -19.70 10.45 -4.10
CA VAL A 136 -19.63 8.99 -3.95
C VAL A 136 -18.52 8.38 -4.82
N PRO A 137 -18.41 8.70 -6.13
CA PRO A 137 -17.27 8.28 -6.93
C PRO A 137 -15.93 8.78 -6.38
N THR A 138 -15.90 9.99 -5.82
CA THR A 138 -14.72 10.53 -5.14
C THR A 138 -14.29 9.63 -3.97
N ALA A 139 -15.18 9.33 -3.03
CA ALA A 139 -14.90 8.48 -1.89
C ALA A 139 -14.47 7.05 -2.28
N GLN A 140 -15.02 6.49 -3.37
CA GLN A 140 -14.60 5.19 -3.89
C GLN A 140 -13.17 5.20 -4.43
N ASN A 141 -12.77 6.29 -5.12
CA ASN A 141 -11.40 6.47 -5.60
C ASN A 141 -10.42 6.78 -4.46
N ASP A 142 -10.87 7.51 -3.42
CA ASP A 142 -10.13 7.66 -2.17
C ASP A 142 -9.84 6.30 -1.54
N LEU A 143 -10.86 5.45 -1.40
CA LEU A 143 -10.70 4.10 -0.84
C LEU A 143 -9.73 3.24 -1.65
N THR A 144 -9.82 3.29 -2.98
CA THR A 144 -8.92 2.55 -3.87
C THR A 144 -7.47 2.99 -3.68
N SER A 145 -7.24 4.29 -3.52
CA SER A 145 -5.92 4.86 -3.23
C SER A 145 -5.42 4.45 -1.85
N LEU A 146 -6.27 4.58 -0.82
CA LEU A 146 -5.99 4.20 0.55
C LEU A 146 -5.63 2.71 0.67
N GLN A 147 -6.39 1.82 0.04
CA GLN A 147 -6.12 0.37 0.05
C GLN A 147 -4.81 0.03 -0.68
N ALA A 148 -4.53 0.69 -1.80
CA ALA A 148 -3.26 0.50 -2.53
C ALA A 148 -2.05 0.95 -1.69
N LEU A 149 -2.15 2.11 -1.03
CA LEU A 149 -1.13 2.62 -0.11
C LEU A 149 -0.96 1.70 1.10
N SER A 150 -2.06 1.31 1.74
CA SER A 150 -2.06 0.41 2.89
C SER A 150 -1.36 -0.90 2.55
N ARG A 151 -1.74 -1.56 1.45
CA ARG A 151 -1.11 -2.81 1.03
C ARG A 151 0.38 -2.62 0.76
N ARG A 152 0.78 -1.56 0.06
CA ARG A 152 2.19 -1.28 -0.26
C ARG A 152 3.06 -1.02 0.95
N ILE A 153 2.55 -0.26 1.90
CA ILE A 153 3.25 0.11 3.13
C ILE A 153 3.34 -1.10 4.05
N HIS A 154 2.23 -1.80 4.26
CA HIS A 154 2.19 -2.99 5.11
C HIS A 154 2.88 -4.21 4.48
N TYR A 155 3.13 -4.21 3.17
CA TYR A 155 3.99 -5.20 2.52
C TYR A 155 5.41 -5.21 3.11
N GLY A 156 5.80 -4.15 3.83
CA GLY A 156 6.99 -4.12 4.67
C GLY A 156 7.12 -5.34 5.60
N LYS A 157 6.02 -5.94 6.06
CA LYS A 157 6.04 -7.19 6.85
C LYS A 157 6.71 -8.34 6.08
N PHE A 158 6.32 -8.54 4.83
CA PHE A 158 6.87 -9.59 3.96
C PHE A 158 8.31 -9.30 3.58
N VAL A 159 8.64 -8.03 3.32
CA VAL A 159 10.01 -7.59 3.05
C VAL A 159 10.91 -7.89 4.26
N ALA A 160 10.48 -7.53 5.46
CA ALA A 160 11.20 -7.79 6.70
C ALA A 160 11.39 -9.28 6.94
N GLU A 161 10.33 -10.09 6.77
CA GLU A 161 10.39 -11.53 6.99
C GLU A 161 11.37 -12.22 6.03
N VAL A 162 11.35 -11.85 4.74
CA VAL A 162 12.30 -12.41 3.77
C VAL A 162 13.73 -11.98 4.09
N LYS A 163 13.97 -10.71 4.41
CA LYS A 163 15.31 -10.22 4.78
C LYS A 163 15.83 -10.89 6.04
N TYR A 164 14.98 -11.07 7.04
CA TYR A 164 15.33 -11.77 8.28
C TYR A 164 15.67 -13.23 8.01
N LYS A 165 14.90 -13.94 7.17
CA LYS A 165 15.20 -15.34 6.80
C LYS A 165 16.50 -15.48 6.00
N ASP A 166 16.88 -14.47 5.22
CA ASP A 166 18.08 -14.46 4.39
C ASP A 166 19.36 -14.30 5.23
N ALA A 167 19.35 -13.39 6.22
CA ALA A 167 20.49 -13.13 7.11
C ALA A 167 20.05 -12.83 8.55
N PRO A 168 19.55 -13.83 9.32
CA PRO A 168 19.05 -13.61 10.69
C PRO A 168 20.09 -12.95 11.61
N GLU A 169 21.35 -13.35 11.49
CA GLU A 169 22.48 -12.90 12.30
C GLU A 169 22.73 -11.39 12.23
N ASP A 170 22.37 -10.75 11.11
CA ASP A 170 22.52 -9.30 10.92
C ASP A 170 21.50 -8.51 11.74
N TYR A 171 20.30 -9.07 11.93
CA TYR A 171 19.19 -8.39 12.60
C TYR A 171 19.04 -8.78 14.07
N GLU A 172 19.33 -10.03 14.43
CA GLU A 172 19.13 -10.56 15.79
C GLU A 172 19.73 -9.68 16.91
N PRO A 173 20.96 -9.15 16.81
CA PRO A 173 21.53 -8.29 17.85
C PRO A 173 20.68 -7.03 18.09
N ALA A 174 20.24 -6.37 17.02
CA ALA A 174 19.43 -5.17 17.10
C ALA A 174 18.00 -5.47 17.58
N ILE A 175 17.42 -6.62 17.19
CA ILE A 175 16.10 -7.05 17.67
C ILE A 175 16.14 -7.32 19.18
N ARG A 176 17.13 -8.09 19.66
CA ARG A 176 17.26 -8.40 21.10
C ARG A 176 17.53 -7.14 21.93
N ALA A 177 18.28 -6.18 21.39
CA ALA A 177 18.53 -4.90 22.03
C ALA A 177 17.36 -3.90 21.91
N GLN A 178 16.31 -4.23 21.14
CA GLN A 178 15.20 -3.32 20.79
C GLN A 178 15.70 -2.01 20.15
N ASP A 179 16.76 -2.09 19.35
CA ASP A 179 17.40 -0.93 18.73
C ASP A 179 16.76 -0.59 17.39
N ARG A 180 15.74 0.28 17.45
CA ARG A 180 15.02 0.81 16.28
C ARG A 180 15.95 1.47 15.27
N ASN A 181 16.96 2.20 15.73
CA ASN A 181 17.84 3.00 14.87
C ASN A 181 18.82 2.09 14.12
N ALA A 182 19.37 1.08 14.78
CA ALA A 182 20.20 0.07 14.14
C ALA A 182 19.42 -0.68 13.05
N LEU A 183 18.19 -1.11 13.34
CA LEU A 183 17.33 -1.76 12.35
C LEU A 183 17.02 -0.84 11.16
N MET A 184 16.68 0.43 11.41
CA MET A 184 16.42 1.39 10.34
C MET A 184 17.64 1.57 9.43
N LYS A 185 18.85 1.61 10.00
CA LYS A 185 20.10 1.70 9.24
C LYS A 185 20.35 0.46 8.39
N LEU A 186 20.14 -0.74 8.94
CA LEU A 186 20.28 -2.00 8.20
C LEU A 186 19.28 -2.12 7.03
N LEU A 187 18.09 -1.52 7.17
CA LEU A 187 17.03 -1.59 6.17
C LEU A 187 17.11 -0.52 5.08
N THR A 188 17.97 0.49 5.26
CA THR A 188 18.08 1.64 4.34
C THR A 188 19.07 1.33 3.22
N PHE A 189 18.56 1.29 1.99
CA PHE A 189 19.35 1.07 0.78
C PHE A 189 19.09 2.22 -0.19
N GLU A 190 19.85 3.32 -0.05
CA GLU A 190 19.62 4.58 -0.78
C GLU A 190 19.53 4.37 -2.31
N SER A 191 20.39 3.53 -2.88
CA SER A 191 20.36 3.22 -4.32
C SER A 191 19.05 2.58 -4.76
N VAL A 192 18.42 1.75 -3.91
CA VAL A 192 17.12 1.13 -4.18
C VAL A 192 16.00 2.15 -4.06
N GLU A 193 16.06 3.03 -3.06
CA GLU A 193 15.09 4.11 -2.87
C GLU A 193 15.09 5.06 -4.07
N GLU A 194 16.27 5.48 -4.54
CA GLU A 194 16.44 6.29 -5.75
C GLU A 194 15.87 5.60 -7.00
N MET A 195 16.12 4.29 -7.16
CA MET A 195 15.55 3.53 -8.28
C MET A 195 14.02 3.44 -8.22
N VAL A 196 13.43 3.33 -7.03
CA VAL A 196 11.97 3.33 -6.85
C VAL A 196 11.41 4.68 -7.26
N LYS A 197 11.95 5.80 -6.75
CA LYS A 197 11.53 7.17 -7.08
C LYS A 197 11.52 7.43 -8.59
N LYS A 198 12.64 7.17 -9.26
CA LYS A 198 12.76 7.34 -10.72
C LYS A 198 11.80 6.43 -11.49
N ARG A 199 11.56 5.21 -11.00
CA ARG A 199 10.66 4.26 -11.67
C ARG A 199 9.19 4.69 -11.54
N VAL A 200 8.74 5.13 -10.36
CA VAL A 200 7.35 5.57 -10.17
C VAL A 200 7.06 6.87 -10.90
N GLU A 201 8.04 7.78 -10.96
CA GLU A 201 7.96 8.99 -11.80
C GLU A 201 7.77 8.60 -13.27
N LYS A 202 8.62 7.70 -13.79
CA LYS A 202 8.50 7.22 -15.18
C LYS A 202 7.17 6.51 -15.45
N LYS A 203 6.65 5.74 -14.49
CA LYS A 203 5.32 5.11 -14.61
C LYS A 203 4.21 6.16 -14.69
N ALA A 204 4.24 7.17 -13.82
CA ALA A 204 3.30 8.29 -13.87
C ALA A 204 3.40 9.06 -15.20
N MET A 205 4.62 9.28 -15.69
CA MET A 205 4.85 9.85 -17.02
C MET A 205 4.24 9.01 -18.13
N VAL A 206 4.21 7.68 -18.04
CA VAL A 206 3.67 6.80 -19.11
C VAL A 206 2.15 6.67 -19.01
N PHE A 207 1.61 6.40 -17.81
CA PHE A 207 0.17 6.18 -17.60
C PHE A 207 -0.64 7.48 -17.61
N GLY A 208 -0.01 8.59 -17.26
CA GLY A 208 -0.63 9.91 -17.18
C GLY A 208 -0.68 10.67 -18.51
N GLN A 209 -0.10 10.18 -19.60
CA GLN A 209 -0.09 10.90 -20.88
C GLN A 209 -1.47 10.97 -21.50
N ASN A 210 -1.81 12.12 -22.08
CA ASN A 210 -2.94 12.24 -22.98
C ASN A 210 -2.54 11.77 -24.38
N ILE A 211 -3.07 10.62 -24.81
CA ILE A 211 -2.78 10.02 -26.11
C ILE A 211 -3.86 10.47 -27.11
N THR A 212 -3.45 11.15 -28.19
CA THR A 212 -4.34 11.55 -29.30
C THR A 212 -3.84 10.93 -30.61
N LEU A 213 -4.75 10.44 -31.45
CA LEU A 213 -4.43 9.70 -32.69
C LEU A 213 -4.18 10.59 -33.92
N GLY A 214 -3.99 11.91 -33.75
CA GLY A 214 -3.83 12.87 -34.84
C GLY A 214 -2.51 13.61 -34.78
N SER A 215 -1.75 13.61 -35.88
CA SER A 215 -0.56 14.44 -36.06
C SER A 215 -0.97 15.92 -36.14
N GLY A 216 -0.81 16.66 -35.05
CA GLY A 216 -1.15 18.08 -35.02
C GLY A 216 -0.61 18.79 -33.78
N ASP A 217 0.55 19.40 -33.96
CA ASP A 217 1.14 20.52 -33.22
C ASP A 217 1.39 20.41 -31.69
N GLY A 218 2.67 20.55 -31.35
CA GLY A 218 3.04 21.61 -30.40
C GLY A 218 3.13 21.24 -28.93
N ASN A 219 4.01 20.28 -28.60
CA ASN A 219 4.99 20.45 -27.53
C ASN A 219 4.50 20.82 -26.10
N LYS A 220 3.37 20.27 -25.65
CA LYS A 220 3.10 20.12 -24.21
C LYS A 220 2.53 18.73 -23.95
N THR A 221 3.39 17.82 -23.48
CA THR A 221 2.95 16.61 -22.79
C THR A 221 2.19 17.03 -21.53
N ASN A 222 0.87 17.18 -21.64
CA ASN A 222 0.01 17.37 -20.48
C ASN A 222 -0.20 16.02 -19.82
N TYR A 223 0.21 15.90 -18.56
CA TYR A 223 -0.02 14.72 -17.74
C TYR A 223 -1.29 14.90 -16.89
N LYS A 224 -2.04 13.82 -16.68
CA LYS A 224 -3.23 13.79 -15.78
C LYS A 224 -2.89 14.09 -14.32
N ILE A 225 -1.65 13.86 -13.94
CA ILE A 225 -1.03 14.17 -12.65
C ILE A 225 0.42 14.55 -12.93
N ASP A 226 0.97 15.52 -12.19
CA ASP A 226 2.40 15.82 -12.27
C ASP A 226 3.21 14.58 -11.83
N PRO A 227 4.04 13.98 -12.71
CA PRO A 227 4.83 12.81 -12.37
C PRO A 227 5.78 13.02 -11.18
N SER A 228 6.27 14.25 -10.98
CA SER A 228 7.16 14.58 -9.86
C SER A 228 6.44 14.49 -8.51
N VAL A 229 5.13 14.77 -8.48
CA VAL A 229 4.30 14.60 -7.27
C VAL A 229 4.25 13.14 -6.85
N VAL A 230 4.12 12.20 -7.81
CA VAL A 230 4.13 10.77 -7.49
C VAL A 230 5.49 10.32 -6.92
N SER A 231 6.59 10.80 -7.50
CA SER A 231 7.94 10.55 -6.96
C SER A 231 8.06 11.06 -5.53
N ARG A 232 7.63 12.30 -5.29
CA ARG A 232 7.63 12.92 -3.97
C ARG A 232 6.77 12.14 -2.98
N ILE A 233 5.60 11.65 -3.40
CA ILE A 233 4.74 10.82 -2.54
C ILE A 233 5.49 9.57 -2.04
N TYR A 234 6.27 8.97 -2.92
CA TYR A 234 7.09 7.81 -2.57
C TYR A 234 8.25 8.17 -1.65
N GLU A 235 8.94 9.26 -1.94
CA GLU A 235 10.09 9.75 -1.17
C GLU A 235 9.72 10.15 0.26
N ASP A 236 8.74 11.03 0.39
CA ASP A 236 8.42 11.69 1.66
C ASP A 236 7.62 10.77 2.60
N TRP A 237 6.87 9.80 2.06
CA TRP A 237 5.91 9.03 2.86
C TRP A 237 5.90 7.52 2.60
N VAL A 238 5.72 7.04 1.37
CA VAL A 238 5.52 5.59 1.14
C VAL A 238 6.75 4.78 1.53
N ILE A 239 7.95 5.19 1.11
CA ILE A 239 9.20 4.49 1.45
C ILE A 239 9.47 4.57 2.96
N PRO A 240 9.46 5.76 3.61
CA PRO A 240 9.64 5.87 5.06
C PRO A 240 8.67 5.00 5.87
N LEU A 241 7.36 5.08 5.60
CA LEU A 241 6.36 4.29 6.33
C LEU A 241 6.53 2.78 6.09
N THR A 242 6.92 2.36 4.88
CA THR A 242 7.25 0.95 4.61
C THR A 242 8.45 0.48 5.45
N LYS A 243 9.46 1.35 5.65
CA LYS A 243 10.60 1.04 6.52
C LYS A 243 10.19 1.00 7.98
N ASP A 244 9.33 1.91 8.43
CA ASP A 244 8.78 1.86 9.79
C ASP A 244 8.04 0.55 10.04
N VAL A 245 7.18 0.09 9.12
CA VAL A 245 6.53 -1.23 9.24
C VAL A 245 7.56 -2.36 9.30
N GLN A 246 8.62 -2.35 8.48
CA GLN A 246 9.68 -3.36 8.55
C GLN A 246 10.34 -3.39 9.93
N VAL A 247 10.65 -2.21 10.50
CA VAL A 247 11.26 -2.11 11.82
C VAL A 247 10.33 -2.62 12.91
N GLU A 248 9.07 -2.17 12.94
CA GLU A 248 8.08 -2.62 13.92
C GLU A 248 7.85 -4.14 13.84
N TYR A 249 7.92 -4.71 12.63
CA TYR A 249 7.83 -6.15 12.42
C TYR A 249 9.05 -6.89 13.00
N LEU A 250 10.26 -6.42 12.71
CA LEU A 250 11.50 -7.05 13.19
C LEU A 250 11.62 -6.99 14.71
N LEU A 251 11.22 -5.89 15.34
CA LEU A 251 11.27 -5.74 16.81
C LEU A 251 10.48 -6.83 17.56
N ARG A 252 9.44 -7.37 16.93
CA ARG A 252 8.57 -8.43 17.48
C ARG A 252 8.86 -9.81 16.90
N ARG A 253 9.91 -9.94 16.10
CA ARG A 253 10.16 -11.15 15.30
C ARG A 253 10.67 -12.34 16.14
N LEU A 254 11.22 -12.06 17.32
CA LEU A 254 11.77 -13.05 18.25
C LEU A 254 10.87 -13.33 19.46
N GLU A 255 9.64 -12.77 19.47
CA GLU A 255 8.65 -13.01 20.54
C GLU A 255 8.11 -14.44 20.56
#